data_AF-A0A968UDW0-F1
#
_entry.id   AF-A0A968UDW0-F1
#
_cell.length_a   1.000
_cell.length_b   1.000
_cell.length_c   1.000
_cell.angle_alpha   90.00
_cell.angle_beta   90.00
_cell.angle_gamma   90.00
#
_symmetry.space_group_name_H-M   'P 1'
#
loop_
_entity.id
_entity.type
_entity.pdbx_description
1 polymer ?
#
loop_
_entity_poly.entity_id
_entity_poly.type
_entity_poly.pdbx_seq_one_letter_code
_entity_poly.pdbx_strand_id
1 'polypeptide(L)' 'MTNTQTINSWIYHPKPNTNANLRLFCFPYAGGGASIFSSWSKILTSDVEICPLELPGHRYRITERPFARMKPLIDAILLV' A
#
# COMPACT_ATOMS: atom_id res chain seq x y z
N MET A 1 -23.56 -14.40 1.95
CA MET A 1 -23.14 -13.35 0.99
C MET A 1 -22.03 -12.53 1.64
N THR A 2 -20.81 -13.05 1.69
CA THR A 2 -19.66 -12.36 2.28
C THR A 2 -18.66 -12.12 1.16
N ASN A 3 -18.63 -10.89 0.66
CA ASN A 3 -17.76 -10.43 -0.41
C ASN A 3 -16.31 -10.54 0.08
N THR A 4 -15.62 -11.62 -0.30
CA THR A 4 -14.22 -11.84 0.06
C THR A 4 -13.40 -10.88 -0.79
N GLN A 5 -13.23 -9.64 -0.30
CA GLN A 5 -12.24 -8.74 -0.85
C GLN A 5 -10.90 -9.46 -0.78
N THR A 6 -10.33 -9.80 -1.93
CA THR A 6 -8.92 -10.09 -2.08
C THR A 6 -8.18 -8.86 -1.56
N ILE A 7 -7.76 -8.91 -0.30
CA ILE A 7 -6.88 -7.90 0.28
C ILE A 7 -5.63 -7.96 -0.59
N ASN A 8 -5.53 -7.03 -1.54
CA ASN A 8 -4.40 -6.91 -2.43
C ASN A 8 -3.18 -6.68 -1.52
N SER A 9 -2.38 -7.73 -1.33
CA SER A 9 -1.29 -7.80 -0.34
C SER A 9 -0.31 -6.62 -0.44
N TRP A 10 -0.29 -5.93 -1.57
CA TRP A 10 0.59 -4.80 -1.83
C TRP A 10 0.09 -3.47 -1.27
N ILE A 11 -1.20 -3.29 -0.98
CA ILE A 11 -1.76 -2.00 -0.57
C ILE A 11 -2.23 -2.09 0.88
N TYR A 12 -1.61 -1.28 1.74
CA TYR A 12 -2.08 -1.06 3.09
C TYR A 12 -3.19 -0.01 3.07
N HIS A 13 -4.38 -0.32 3.60
CA HIS A 13 -5.49 0.63 3.68
C HIS A 13 -5.69 1.09 5.13
N PRO A 14 -5.06 2.19 5.58
CA PRO A 14 -5.23 2.68 6.96
C PRO A 14 -6.65 3.19 7.23
N LYS A 15 -7.33 3.69 6.19
CA LYS A 15 -8.73 4.14 6.23
C LYS A 15 -9.36 3.91 4.84
N PRO A 16 -9.94 2.73 4.58
CA PRO A 16 -10.57 2.43 3.29
C PRO A 16 -11.68 3.44 2.97
N ASN A 17 -11.74 3.93 1.72
CA ASN A 17 -12.79 4.84 1.28
C ASN A 17 -13.24 4.53 -0.16
N THR A 18 -14.38 3.87 -0.29
CA THR A 18 -14.97 3.53 -1.60
C THR A 18 -15.49 4.74 -2.38
N ASN A 19 -15.70 5.88 -1.72
CA ASN A 19 -16.23 7.10 -2.31
C ASN A 19 -15.12 8.13 -2.60
N ALA A 20 -13.85 7.74 -2.49
CA ALA A 20 -12.75 8.66 -2.78
C ALA A 20 -12.70 9.00 -4.27
N ASN A 21 -12.62 10.30 -4.58
CA ASN A 21 -12.47 10.81 -5.94
C ASN A 21 -11.03 10.71 -6.44
N LEU A 22 -10.07 10.60 -5.51
CA LEU A 22 -8.65 10.48 -5.81
C LEU A 22 -8.01 9.37 -4.96
N ARG A 23 -7.14 8.57 -5.56
CA ARG A 23 -6.30 7.60 -4.84
C ARG A 23 -4.84 7.99 -4.93
N LEU A 24 -4.19 8.15 -3.79
CA LEU A 24 -2.78 8.48 -3.70
C LEU A 24 -1.97 7.25 -3.32
N PHE A 25 -1.24 6.69 -4.29
CA PHE A 25 -0.32 5.58 -4.08
C PHE A 25 1.00 6.07 -3.49
N CYS A 26 1.37 5.58 -2.31
CA CYS A 26 2.54 6.08 -1.57
C CYS A 26 3.65 5.03 -1.50
N PHE A 27 4.83 5.40 -2.02
CA PHE A 27 6.02 4.56 -1.98
C PHE A 27 6.91 4.98 -0.79
N PRO A 28 7.22 4.07 0.15
CA PRO A 28 8.12 4.41 1.24
C PRO A 28 9.57 4.55 0.76
N TYR A 29 10.37 5.29 1.52
CA TYR A 29 11.82 5.34 1.35
C TYR A 29 12.47 3.99 1.72
N ALA A 30 13.75 3.81 1.37
CA ALA A 30 14.48 2.57 1.65
C ALA A 30 14.48 2.21 3.16
N GLY A 31 14.06 0.99 3.49
CA GLY A 31 13.91 0.52 4.88
C GLY A 31 12.65 1.01 5.61
N GLY A 32 11.84 1.86 4.96
CA GLY A 32 10.52 2.26 5.46
C GLY A 32 9.42 1.30 4.99
N GLY A 33 8.42 1.08 5.85
CA GLY A 33 7.20 0.33 5.52
C GLY A 33 6.00 1.24 5.26
N ALA A 34 4.86 0.65 4.89
CA ALA A 34 3.65 1.40 4.53
C ALA A 34 3.08 2.24 5.70
N SER A 35 3.45 1.89 6.95
CA SER A 35 3.00 2.56 8.17
C SER A 35 3.45 4.01 8.33
N ILE A 36 4.49 4.45 7.62
CA ILE A 36 4.96 5.85 7.68
C ILE A 36 3.89 6.85 7.21
N PHE A 37 2.95 6.39 6.38
CA PHE A 37 1.84 7.19 5.85
C PHE A 37 0.56 7.09 6.70
N SER A 38 0.57 6.37 7.83
CA SER A 38 -0.63 6.11 8.63
C SER A 38 -1.30 7.38 9.17
N SER A 39 -0.54 8.44 9.43
CA SER A 39 -1.08 9.73 9.88
C SER A 39 -1.73 10.54 8.76
N TRP A 40 -1.38 10.30 7.50
CA TRP A 40 -1.87 11.10 6.37
C TRP A 40 -3.37 10.91 6.15
N SER A 41 -3.91 9.73 6.46
CA SER A 41 -5.35 9.46 6.41
C SER A 41 -6.18 10.30 7.39
N LYS A 42 -5.53 10.94 8.38
CA LYS A 42 -6.16 11.86 9.34
C LYS A 42 -6.02 13.32 8.93
N ILE A 43 -5.06 13.66 8.08
CA ILE A 43 -4.71 15.04 7.72
C ILE A 43 -5.34 15.44 6.38
N LEU A 44 -5.46 14.49 5.45
CA LEU A 44 -5.99 14.74 4.12
C LEU A 44 -7.52 14.77 4.11
N THR A 45 -8.07 15.46 3.11
CA THR A 45 -9.51 15.57 2.86
C THR A 45 -10.14 14.20 2.63
N SER A 46 -11.42 14.06 3.00
CA SER A 46 -12.18 12.80 2.82
C SER A 46 -12.19 12.28 1.39
N ASP A 47 -12.00 13.14 0.40
CA ASP A 47 -12.11 12.79 -1.02
C ASP A 47 -10.86 12.08 -1.56
N VAL A 48 -9.80 11.99 -0.74
CA VAL A 48 -8.54 11.31 -1.09
C VAL A 48 -8.40 10.03 -0.26
N GLU A 49 -8.32 8.89 -0.93
CA GLU A 49 -7.90 7.62 -0.32
C GLU A 49 -6.39 7.49 -0.39
N ILE A 50 -5.78 7.19 0.75
CA ILE A 50 -4.34 6.95 0.86
C ILE A 50 -4.09 5.45 0.70
N CYS A 51 -3.29 5.10 -0.31
CA CYS A 51 -2.93 3.73 -0.68
C CYS A 51 -1.41 3.48 -0.55
N PRO A 52 -0.84 3.43 0.66
CA PRO A 52 0.56 3.09 0.87
C PRO A 52 0.89 1.67 0.40
N LEU A 53 2.03 1.52 -0.28
CA LEU A 53 2.50 0.21 -0.70
C LEU A 53 3.25 -0.51 0.43
N GLU A 54 2.85 -1.75 0.72
CA GLU A 54 3.58 -2.69 1.58
C GLU A 54 4.44 -3.62 0.72
N LEU A 55 5.74 -3.33 0.68
CA LEU A 55 6.72 -4.08 -0.09
C LEU A 55 7.12 -5.39 0.63
N PRO A 56 7.58 -6.43 -0.09
CA PRO A 56 8.16 -7.62 0.54
C PRO A 56 9.24 -7.27 1.56
N GLY A 57 9.26 -8.02 2.67
CA GLY A 57 10.16 -7.77 3.79
C GLY A 57 9.67 -6.71 4.79
N HIS A 58 8.41 -6.27 4.71
CA HIS A 58 7.83 -5.34 5.68
C HIS A 58 6.51 -5.86 6.25
N ARG A 59 6.28 -5.59 7.54
CA ARG A 59 5.04 -5.88 8.28
C ARG A 59 4.47 -7.27 7.99
N TYR A 60 3.28 -7.38 7.40
CA TYR A 60 2.63 -8.67 7.16
C TYR A 60 3.27 -9.45 6.01
N ARG A 61 4.19 -8.83 5.25
CA ARG A 61 5.05 -9.44 4.23
C ARG A 61 6.50 -9.62 4.70
N ILE A 62 6.76 -9.57 6.00
CA ILE A 62 8.14 -9.64 6.58
C ILE A 62 8.88 -10.93 6.22
N THR A 63 8.16 -12.03 5.99
CA THR A 63 8.73 -13.32 5.60
C THR A 63 9.05 -13.42 4.12
N GLU A 64 8.57 -12.48 3.29
CA GLU A 64 8.85 -12.44 1.87
C GLU A 64 10.21 -11.78 1.60
N ARG A 65 10.95 -12.29 0.60
CA ARG A 65 12.27 -11.77 0.26
C ARG A 65 12.16 -10.37 -0.37
N PRO A 66 12.89 -9.35 0.13
CA PRO A 66 12.94 -8.04 -0.49
C PRO A 66 13.54 -8.07 -1.90
N PHE A 67 13.05 -7.20 -2.78
CA PHE A 67 13.66 -6.98 -4.09
C PHE A 67 14.99 -6.25 -3.96
N ALA A 68 16.02 -6.72 -4.68
CA ALA A 68 17.34 -6.09 -4.73
C ALA A 68 17.55 -5.19 -5.97
N ARG A 69 16.56 -5.13 -6.86
CA ARG A 69 16.60 -4.38 -8.13
C ARG A 69 15.25 -3.72 -8.39
N MET A 70 15.27 -2.55 -9.02
CA MET A 70 14.06 -1.76 -9.27
C MET A 70 13.14 -2.36 -10.33
N LYS A 71 13.68 -2.86 -11.45
CA LYS A 71 12.87 -3.40 -12.56
C LYS A 71 11.94 -4.54 -12.13
N PRO A 72 12.41 -5.60 -11.43
CA PRO A 72 11.52 -6.65 -10.94
C PRO A 72 10.47 -6.16 -9.94
N LEU A 73 10.81 -5.15 -9.13
CA LEU A 73 9.86 -4.54 -8.18
C LEU A 73 8.74 -3.83 -8.93
N ILE A 74 9.07 -3.01 -9.94
CA ILE A 74 8.06 -2.34 -10.77
C ILE A 74 7.19 -3.35 -11.51
N ASP A 75 7.81 -4.38 -12.10
CA ASP A 75 7.07 -5.42 -12.82
C ASP A 75 6.08 -6.15 -11.91
N ALA A 76 6.47 -6.41 -10.65
CA ALA A 76 5.58 -7.03 -9.67
C ALA A 76 4.43 -6.11 -9.23
N ILE A 77 4.66 -4.80 -9.13
CA ILE A 77 3.63 -3.81 -8.74
C ILE A 77 2.62 -3.59 -9.87
N LEU A 78 3.03 -3.66 -11.14
CA LEU A 78 2.11 -3.50 -12.28
C LEU A 78 1.09 -4.64 -12.43
N LEU A 79 1.26 -5.74 -11.68
CA LEU A 79 0.33 -6.86 -11.64
C LEU A 79 -0.74 -6.74 -10.54
N VAL A 80 -0.71 -5.66 -9.75
CA VAL A 80 -1.59 -5.39 -8.59
C VAL A 80 -2.77 -4.54 -8.99
#